data_AF-M5F821-F1
#
_entry.id   AF-M5F821-F1
#
_cell.length_a   1.000
_cell.length_b   1.000
_cell.length_c   1.000
_cell.angle_alpha   90.00
_cell.angle_beta   90.00
_cell.angle_gamma   90.00
#
_symmetry.space_group_name_H-M   'P 1'
#
loop_
_entity.id
_entity.type
_entity.pdbx_description
1 polymer ?
#
loop_
_entity_poly.entity_id
_entity_poly.type
_entity_poly.pdbx_seq_one_letter_code
_entity_poly.pdbx_strand_id
1 'polypeptide(L)'
;MEIHRVYSAHVDAHYLRGIHEANDRFHLTMLSACGNDYLVSSIDHYMRLSLPVRANSLADREELEVSRQHHRFMIEAMKRRDNWVLAHLCVDHLQPSKIFYLKEIEKTGDDV
;
A
#
# COMPACT_ATOMS: atom_id res chain seq x y z
N MET A 1 7.86 9.38 -10.51
CA MET A 1 7.70 10.44 -9.49
C MET A 1 6.30 11.04 -9.49
N GLU A 2 5.66 11.24 -10.65
CA GLU A 2 4.33 11.85 -10.74
C GLU A 2 3.23 11.09 -9.97
N ILE A 3 3.18 9.75 -10.07
CA ILE A 3 2.15 8.95 -9.37
C ILE A 3 2.21 9.13 -7.84
N HIS A 4 3.41 9.10 -7.25
CA HIS A 4 3.60 9.33 -5.81
C HIS A 4 3.32 10.77 -5.39
N ARG A 5 3.58 11.75 -6.27
CA ARG A 5 3.20 13.15 -6.05
C ARG A 5 1.68 13.31 -5.97
N VAL A 6 0.93 12.66 -6.86
CA VAL A 6 -0.54 12.65 -6.84
C VAL A 6 -1.07 11.98 -5.58
N TYR A 7 -0.52 10.81 -5.21
CA TYR A 7 -0.85 10.14 -3.95
C TYR A 7 -0.63 11.07 -2.74
N SER A 8 0.54 11.68 -2.66
CA SER A 8 0.90 12.64 -1.61
C SER A 8 -0.06 13.82 -1.52
N ALA A 9 -0.46 14.40 -2.65
CA ALA A 9 -1.43 15.49 -2.67
C ALA A 9 -2.81 15.05 -2.16
N HIS A 10 -3.24 13.82 -2.46
CA HIS A 10 -4.49 13.27 -1.90
C HIS A 10 -4.39 13.00 -0.40
N VAL A 11 -3.22 12.58 0.10
CA VAL A 11 -2.94 12.47 1.54
C VAL A 11 -3.05 13.83 2.22
N ASP A 12 -2.40 14.85 1.68
CA ASP A 12 -2.41 16.21 2.23
C ASP A 12 -3.84 16.80 2.26
N ALA A 13 -4.63 16.53 1.21
CA ALA A 13 -6.03 16.95 1.10
C ALA A 13 -7.03 16.03 1.82
N HIS A 14 -6.59 14.92 2.41
CA HIS A 14 -7.45 13.90 3.01
C HIS A 14 -8.56 13.36 2.12
N TYR A 15 -8.28 13.29 0.82
CA TYR A 15 -9.24 12.76 -0.13
C TYR A 15 -9.13 11.23 -0.19
N LEU A 16 -9.78 10.53 0.76
CA LEU A 16 -9.64 9.08 0.97
C LEU A 16 -9.78 8.25 -0.31
N ARG A 17 -10.77 8.58 -1.14
CA ARG A 17 -10.96 7.90 -2.42
C ARG A 17 -9.75 8.08 -3.35
N GLY A 18 -9.22 9.30 -3.47
CA GLY A 18 -8.04 9.57 -4.27
C GLY A 18 -6.77 8.93 -3.71
N ILE A 19 -6.62 8.87 -2.37
CA ILE A 19 -5.52 8.15 -1.71
C ILE A 19 -5.55 6.69 -2.14
N HIS A 20 -6.71 6.03 -2.03
CA HIS A 20 -6.89 4.64 -2.44
C HIS A 20 -6.54 4.41 -3.92
N GLU A 21 -7.16 5.17 -4.82
CA GLU A 21 -6.95 5.02 -6.28
C GLU A 21 -5.48 5.27 -6.67
N ALA A 22 -4.84 6.28 -6.07
CA ALA A 22 -3.45 6.58 -6.34
C ALA A 22 -2.49 5.54 -5.74
N ASN A 23 -2.83 4.96 -4.59
CA ASN A 23 -2.07 3.86 -3.97
C ASN A 23 -2.09 2.62 -4.87
N ASP A 24 -3.28 2.21 -5.31
CA ASP A 24 -3.41 1.04 -6.18
C ASP A 24 -2.66 1.25 -7.50
N ARG A 25 -2.80 2.43 -8.11
CA ARG A 25 -2.05 2.80 -9.32
C ARG A 25 -0.54 2.77 -9.10
N PHE A 26 -0.04 3.20 -7.94
CA PHE A 26 1.37 3.14 -7.61
C PHE A 26 1.90 1.70 -7.62
N HIS A 27 1.27 0.80 -6.86
CA HIS A 27 1.72 -0.59 -6.76
C HIS A 27 1.59 -1.33 -8.07
N LEU A 28 0.46 -1.18 -8.79
CA LEU A 28 0.27 -1.84 -10.08
C LEU A 28 1.30 -1.35 -11.11
N THR A 29 1.58 -0.05 -11.18
CA THR A 29 2.61 0.47 -12.09
C THR A 29 3.99 -0.09 -11.77
N MET A 30 4.34 -0.14 -10.47
CA MET A 30 5.63 -0.68 -10.03
C MET A 30 5.74 -2.17 -10.36
N LEU A 31 4.72 -2.96 -10.04
CA LEU A 31 4.74 -4.42 -10.17
C LEU A 31 4.63 -4.87 -11.63
N SER A 32 3.97 -4.11 -12.49
CA SER A 32 3.95 -4.35 -13.94
C SER A 32 5.33 -4.30 -14.59
N ALA A 33 6.33 -3.68 -13.94
CA ALA A 33 7.70 -3.70 -14.42
C ALA A 33 8.33 -5.11 -14.43
N CYS A 34 7.72 -6.11 -13.79
CA CYS A 34 8.16 -7.51 -13.86
C CYS A 34 7.85 -8.18 -15.20
N GLY A 35 6.98 -7.59 -16.04
CA GLY A 35 6.63 -8.11 -17.36
C GLY A 35 5.77 -9.38 -17.38
N ASN A 36 5.18 -9.76 -16.23
CA ASN A 36 4.32 -10.93 -16.12
C ASN A 36 2.88 -10.52 -15.76
N ASP A 37 2.01 -10.45 -16.77
CA ASP A 37 0.63 -10.02 -16.63
C ASP A 37 -0.21 -10.92 -15.71
N TYR A 38 0.11 -12.23 -15.64
CA TYR A 38 -0.59 -13.15 -14.74
C TYR A 38 -0.29 -12.84 -13.26
N LEU A 39 0.96 -12.49 -12.94
CA LEU A 39 1.34 -12.08 -11.59
C LEU A 39 0.68 -10.75 -11.22
N VAL A 40 0.71 -9.77 -12.14
CA VAL A 40 0.07 -8.46 -11.91
C VAL A 40 -1.43 -8.62 -11.70
N SER A 41 -2.11 -9.42 -12.51
CA SER A 41 -3.54 -9.70 -12.39
C SER A 41 -3.90 -10.39 -11.08
N SER A 42 -3.07 -11.35 -10.65
CA SER A 42 -3.25 -12.02 -9.35
C SER A 42 -3.14 -11.03 -8.19
N ILE A 43 -2.15 -10.13 -8.23
CA ILE A 43 -1.95 -9.11 -7.20
C ILE A 43 -3.13 -8.14 -7.18
N ASP A 44 -3.55 -7.64 -8.34
CA ASP A 44 -4.70 -6.75 -8.48
C ASP A 44 -6.00 -7.37 -7.90
N HIS A 45 -6.21 -8.67 -8.14
CA HIS A 45 -7.32 -9.41 -7.55
C HIS A 45 -7.27 -9.41 -6.01
N TYR A 46 -6.13 -9.75 -5.40
CA TYR A 46 -5.99 -9.76 -3.94
C TYR A 46 -5.98 -8.36 -3.33
N MET A 47 -5.52 -7.34 -4.06
CA MET A 47 -5.65 -5.94 -3.65
C MET A 47 -7.13 -5.54 -3.50
N ARG A 48 -8.00 -5.94 -4.42
CA ARG A 48 -9.45 -5.70 -4.29
C ARG A 48 -10.07 -6.45 -3.11
N LEU A 49 -9.75 -7.74 -2.93
CA LEU A 49 -10.30 -8.53 -1.83
C LEU A 49 -9.88 -8.01 -0.45
N SER A 50 -8.66 -7.47 -0.34
CA SER A 50 -8.12 -6.90 0.90
C SER A 50 -8.51 -5.44 1.13
N LEU A 51 -9.29 -4.82 0.23
CA LEU A 51 -9.69 -3.42 0.35
C LEU A 51 -10.42 -3.11 1.67
N PRO A 52 -11.43 -3.89 2.12
CA PRO A 52 -12.13 -3.58 3.36
C PRO A 52 -11.19 -3.52 4.58
N VAL A 53 -10.13 -4.32 4.55
CA VAL A 53 -9.10 -4.36 5.60
C VAL A 53 -8.19 -3.12 5.52
N ARG A 54 -7.70 -2.80 4.31
CA ARG A 54 -6.78 -1.68 4.08
C ARG A 54 -7.45 -0.31 4.15
N ALA A 55 -8.74 -0.19 3.82
CA ALA A 55 -9.44 1.09 3.81
C ALA A 55 -9.49 1.73 5.21
N ASN A 56 -9.53 0.92 6.26
CA ASN A 56 -9.57 1.41 7.64
C ASN A 56 -8.26 2.12 8.05
N SER A 57 -7.10 1.64 7.58
CA SER A 57 -5.82 2.29 7.84
C SER A 57 -5.60 3.57 7.02
N LEU A 58 -6.34 3.77 5.92
CA LEU A 58 -6.26 4.98 5.09
C LEU A 58 -6.86 6.23 5.76
N ALA A 59 -7.64 6.07 6.84
CA ALA A 59 -8.20 7.19 7.59
C ALA A 59 -7.22 7.77 8.62
N ASP A 60 -6.14 7.06 8.96
CA ASP A 60 -5.16 7.46 9.95
C ASP A 60 -4.01 8.26 9.31
N ARG A 61 -3.77 9.49 9.81
CA ARG A 61 -2.71 10.37 9.28
C ARG A 61 -1.30 9.81 9.48
N GLU A 62 -1.04 9.14 10.59
CA GLU A 62 0.27 8.59 10.93
C GLU A 62 0.61 7.43 10.00
N GLU A 63 -0.35 6.52 9.81
CA GLU A 63 -0.23 5.39 8.87
C GLU A 63 -0.02 5.86 7.42
N LEU A 64 -0.69 6.95 7.01
CA LEU A 64 -0.48 7.54 5.68
C LEU A 64 0.93 8.12 5.50
N GLU A 65 1.54 8.69 6.53
CA GLU A 65 2.92 9.19 6.41
C GLU A 65 3.93 8.04 6.35
N VAL A 66 3.71 6.97 7.12
CA VAL A 66 4.50 5.72 7.01
C VAL A 66 4.40 5.17 5.58
N SER A 67 3.20 5.12 5.01
CA SER A 67 2.99 4.71 3.61
C SER A 67 3.75 5.60 2.62
N ARG A 68 3.69 6.94 2.77
CA ARG A 68 4.44 7.88 1.93
C ARG A 68 5.94 7.61 2.00
N GLN A 69 6.46 7.34 3.20
CA GLN A 69 7.88 7.03 3.40
C GLN A 69 8.27 5.71 2.73
N HIS A 70 7.48 4.65 2.92
CA HIS A 70 7.70 3.35 2.26
C HIS A 70 7.69 3.48 0.74
N HIS A 71 6.74 4.22 0.15
CA HIS A 71 6.72 4.45 -1.30
C HIS A 71 7.97 5.19 -1.80
N ARG A 72 8.48 6.17 -1.04
CA ARG A 72 9.74 6.86 -1.36
C ARG A 72 10.92 5.87 -1.37
N PHE A 73 10.98 4.97 -0.38
CA PHE A 73 12.03 3.94 -0.32
C PHE A 73 11.91 2.90 -1.44
N MET A 74 10.71 2.48 -1.81
CA MET A 74 10.49 1.59 -2.97
C MET A 74 11.01 2.23 -4.27
N ILE A 75 10.69 3.51 -4.50
CA ILE A 75 11.20 4.26 -5.67
C ILE A 75 12.73 4.29 -5.68
N GLU A 76 13.36 4.51 -4.54
CA GLU A 76 14.82 4.56 -4.44
C GLU A 76 15.46 3.18 -4.67
N ALA A 77 14.89 2.12 -4.09
CA ALA A 77 15.33 0.75 -4.32
C ALA A 77 15.23 0.36 -5.80
N MET A 78 14.15 0.75 -6.48
CA MET A 78 14.01 0.55 -7.93
C MET A 78 15.10 1.27 -8.73
N LYS A 79 15.39 2.55 -8.41
CA LYS A 79 16.46 3.30 -9.11
C LYS A 79 17.83 2.64 -8.96
N ARG A 80 18.09 2.07 -7.78
CA ARG A 80 19.34 1.36 -7.46
C ARG A 80 19.36 -0.08 -7.96
N ARG A 81 18.24 -0.59 -8.47
CA ARG A 81 18.03 -2.01 -8.86
C ARG A 81 18.27 -2.98 -7.70
N ASP A 82 17.94 -2.53 -6.49
CA ASP A 82 18.20 -3.25 -5.26
C ASP A 82 17.03 -4.19 -4.94
N ASN A 83 16.94 -5.30 -5.69
CA ASN A 83 15.76 -6.17 -5.71
C ASN A 83 15.43 -6.79 -4.34
N TRP A 84 16.46 -7.11 -3.55
CA TRP A 84 16.27 -7.69 -2.21
C TRP A 84 15.64 -6.67 -1.27
N VAL A 85 16.16 -5.43 -1.26
CA VAL A 85 15.60 -4.33 -0.47
C VAL A 85 14.18 -4.03 -0.91
N LEU A 86 13.92 -3.98 -2.22
CA LEU A 86 12.58 -3.75 -2.75
C LEU A 86 11.58 -4.83 -2.31
N ALA A 87 11.98 -6.10 -2.37
CA ALA A 87 11.14 -7.21 -1.92
C ALA A 87 10.82 -7.13 -0.43
N HIS A 88 11.83 -6.84 0.40
CA HIS A 88 11.63 -6.66 1.84
C HIS A 88 10.68 -5.49 2.15
N LEU A 89 10.90 -4.34 1.51
CA LEU A 89 10.03 -3.17 1.64
C LEU A 89 8.58 -3.46 1.25
N CYS A 90 8.34 -4.27 0.21
CA CYS A 90 6.98 -4.68 -0.17
C CYS A 90 6.30 -5.52 0.93
N VAL A 91 7.04 -6.40 1.59
CA VAL A 91 6.52 -7.21 2.70
C VAL A 91 6.24 -6.34 3.93
N ASP A 92 7.18 -5.46 4.29
CA ASP A 92 7.05 -4.56 5.43
C ASP A 92 5.90 -3.58 5.25
N HIS A 93 5.70 -3.07 4.03
CA HIS A 93 4.62 -2.14 3.71
C HIS A 93 3.22 -2.74 3.93
N LEU A 94 3.07 -4.07 3.83
CA LEU A 94 1.80 -4.75 4.09
C LEU A 94 1.54 -5.01 5.58
N GLN A 95 2.57 -5.04 6.43
CA GLN A 95 2.41 -5.43 7.84
C GLN A 95 1.49 -4.51 8.65
N PRO A 96 1.54 -3.16 8.53
CA PRO A 96 0.70 -2.28 9.35
C PRO A 96 -0.79 -2.56 9.17
N SER A 97 -1.26 -2.68 7.93
CA SER A 97 -2.68 -2.98 7.64
C SER A 97 -3.11 -4.35 8.16
N LYS A 98 -2.23 -5.35 8.10
CA LYS A 98 -2.48 -6.68 8.68
C LYS A 98 -2.56 -6.61 10.22
N ILE A 99 -1.61 -5.95 10.87
CA ILE A 99 -1.56 -5.82 12.33
C ILE A 99 -2.80 -5.07 12.82
N PHE A 100 -3.19 -3.99 12.14
CA PHE A 100 -4.43 -3.27 12.43
C PHE A 100 -5.64 -4.18 12.37
N TYR A 101 -5.80 -4.94 11.27
CA TYR A 101 -6.90 -5.89 11.13
C TYR A 101 -6.96 -6.94 12.25
N LEU A 102 -5.81 -7.55 12.59
CA LEU A 102 -5.74 -8.54 13.65
C LEU A 102 -6.17 -7.96 15.00
N LYS A 103 -5.77 -6.72 15.31
CA LYS A 103 -6.21 -6.02 16.52
C LYS A 103 -7.72 -5.75 16.52
N GLU A 104 -8.29 -5.37 15.38
CA GLU A 104 -9.74 -5.09 15.31
C GLU A 104 -10.58 -6.36 15.48
N ILE A 105 -10.15 -7.50 14.92
CA ILE A 105 -10.85 -8.77 15.11
C ILE A 105 -10.70 -9.32 16.54
N GLU A 106 -9.55 -9.11 17.19
CA GLU A 106 -9.35 -9.48 18.60
C GLU A 106 -10.33 -8.73 19.50
N LYS A 107 -10.46 -7.40 19.33
CA LYS A 107 -11.43 -6.59 20.07
C LYS A 107 -12.87 -7.05 19.86
N THR A 108 -13.23 -7.42 18.63
CA THR A 108 -14.59 -7.87 18.29
C THR A 108 -14.89 -9.26 18.86
N GLY A 109 -13.85 -10.08 19.08
CA GLY A 109 -13.98 -11.44 19.64
C GLY A 109 -14.15 -11.51 21.15
N ASP A 110 -13.75 -10.46 21.88
CA ASP A 110 -13.88 -10.38 23.35
C ASP A 110 -15.27 -9.88 23.82
N ASP A 111 -16.12 -9.44 22.88
CA ASP A 111 -17.48 -8.96 23.13
C ASP A 111 -18.57 -10.06 22.96
N VAL A 112 -18.18 -11.35 22.89
CA VAL A 112 -19.09 -12.52 22.78
C VAL A 112 -18.94 -13.49 23.95
#